data_AF-A0A0S8FQG5-F1
#
_entry.id   AF-A0A0S8FQG5-F1
#
_cell.length_a   1.000
_cell.length_b   1.000
_cell.length_c   1.000
_cell.angle_alpha   90.00
_cell.angle_beta   90.00
_cell.angle_gamma   90.00
#
_symmetry.space_group_name_H-M   'P 1'
#
loop_
_entity.id
_entity.type
_entity.pdbx_description
1 polymer ?
#
loop_
_entity_poly.entity_id
_entity_poly.type
_entity_poly.pdbx_seq_one_letter_code
_entity_poly.pdbx_strand_id
1 'polypeptide(L)'
;LAKDDEKLRALLAGVVNRQTRCILIDPYANAFNDGPTGGGWESDLTEMKPELHERKYEIDSLCYPVRLAHGYWSTTGDASVLDTEWQAAARLIVKTLREQQRLKGPGPYKFQRVTAVSYDTVPLGGYGNPTRKVGLVHSMFRPSDDACVYPFLVPSNLFAVVALEQLSQIFWEELGDRSFAEECEEFARELAELIRQHAVIEHPKRGRVYAYEVDGFGNALVMDDANIPSLLALPYLGAADLDDPNYQTTRGLVLSEDNPYFFRGTEGEGIGGPHVGLDMVWPLGITMRALTSTDNDEILSCLRMLKETHAGTGFMHESFHKDDASNFTRSWFAWANTLFGELIVTLHDQRPGLLTVEL
;
A
#
# COMPACT_ATOMS: atom_id res chain seq x y z
N LEU A 1 19.49 13.63 4.95
CA LEU A 1 20.38 12.51 4.55
C LEU A 1 20.70 12.54 3.06
N ALA A 2 19.75 12.30 2.15
CA ALA A 2 20.06 12.26 0.71
C ALA A 2 20.61 13.57 0.11
N LYS A 3 20.32 14.73 0.70
CA LYS A 3 20.94 16.02 0.32
C LYS A 3 22.46 16.05 0.54
N ASP A 4 22.93 15.34 1.56
CA ASP A 4 24.28 15.48 2.12
C ASP A 4 25.16 14.24 1.89
N ASP A 5 24.58 13.14 1.37
CA ASP A 5 25.27 11.90 1.03
C ASP A 5 25.06 11.56 -0.46
N GLU A 6 26.08 11.82 -1.27
CA GLU A 6 26.05 11.60 -2.72
C GLU A 6 25.87 10.12 -3.09
N LYS A 7 26.42 9.19 -2.30
CA LYS A 7 26.28 7.75 -2.58
C LYS A 7 24.85 7.29 -2.30
N LEU A 8 24.25 7.76 -1.22
CA LEU A 8 22.84 7.50 -0.92
C LEU A 8 21.93 8.10 -2.00
N ARG A 9 22.22 9.34 -2.43
CA ARG A 9 21.48 9.99 -3.52
C ARG A 9 21.55 9.17 -4.81
N ALA A 10 22.73 8.72 -5.21
CA ALA A 10 22.92 7.88 -6.39
C ALA A 10 22.19 6.53 -6.28
N LEU A 11 22.19 5.91 -5.10
CA LEU A 11 21.44 4.68 -4.83
C LEU A 11 19.93 4.89 -5.06
N LEU A 12 19.35 5.94 -4.46
CA LEU A 12 17.92 6.26 -4.58
C LEU A 12 17.53 6.58 -6.03
N ALA A 13 18.34 7.37 -6.75
CA ALA A 13 18.13 7.62 -8.18
C ALA A 13 18.16 6.31 -9.00
N GLY A 14 19.09 5.41 -8.69
CA GLY A 14 19.16 4.08 -9.30
C GLY A 14 17.90 3.24 -9.09
N VAL A 15 17.29 3.32 -7.90
CA VAL A 15 16.01 2.65 -7.60
C VAL A 15 14.87 3.25 -8.41
N VAL A 16 14.75 4.58 -8.48
CA VAL A 16 13.72 5.26 -9.30
C VAL A 16 13.85 4.82 -10.77
N ASN A 17 15.06 4.88 -11.33
CA ASN A 17 15.30 4.48 -12.72
C ASN A 17 15.02 3.00 -12.96
N ARG A 18 15.27 2.13 -11.98
CA ARG A 18 14.92 0.71 -12.07
C ARG A 18 13.41 0.51 -12.08
N GLN A 19 12.68 1.18 -11.20
CA GLN A 19 11.22 1.12 -11.13
C GLN A 19 10.56 1.65 -12.42
N THR A 20 11.09 2.73 -12.99
CA THR A 20 10.71 3.23 -14.34
C THR A 20 10.77 2.12 -15.38
N ARG A 21 11.91 1.42 -15.46
CA ARG A 21 12.07 0.31 -16.41
C ARG A 21 11.09 -0.83 -16.14
N CYS A 22 10.81 -1.16 -14.88
CA CYS A 22 9.83 -2.18 -14.52
C CYS A 22 8.42 -1.84 -15.00
N ILE A 23 7.96 -0.60 -14.77
CA ILE A 23 6.65 -0.13 -15.25
C ILE A 23 6.56 -0.20 -16.78
N LEU A 24 7.63 0.19 -17.49
CA LEU A 24 7.69 0.12 -18.95
C LEU A 24 7.72 -1.32 -19.48
N ILE A 25 8.25 -2.28 -18.71
CA ILE A 25 8.16 -3.70 -19.01
C ILE A 25 6.71 -4.16 -18.90
N ASP A 26 6.07 -3.96 -17.75
CA ASP A 26 4.65 -4.31 -17.56
C ASP A 26 4.03 -3.53 -16.39
N PRO A 27 3.05 -2.63 -16.63
CA PRO A 27 2.41 -1.86 -15.57
C PRO A 27 1.37 -2.68 -14.77
N TYR A 28 1.19 -3.96 -15.08
CA TYR A 28 0.30 -4.87 -14.34
C TYR A 28 1.04 -5.82 -13.41
N ALA A 29 2.37 -5.76 -13.34
CA ALA A 29 3.19 -6.66 -12.54
C ALA A 29 3.62 -6.03 -11.21
N ASN A 30 3.55 -6.82 -10.13
CA ASN A 30 4.04 -6.45 -8.79
C ASN A 30 5.53 -6.78 -8.60
N ALA A 31 6.08 -7.80 -9.28
CA ALA A 31 7.44 -8.27 -9.04
C ALA A 31 8.27 -8.54 -10.31
N PHE A 32 9.55 -8.19 -10.27
CA PHE A 32 10.46 -8.19 -11.42
C PHE A 32 11.78 -8.89 -11.11
N ASN A 33 12.29 -9.62 -12.10
CA ASN A 33 13.60 -10.24 -12.07
C ASN A 33 14.71 -9.27 -12.48
N ASP A 34 15.94 -9.49 -12.02
CA ASP A 34 17.13 -8.79 -12.54
C ASP A 34 17.54 -9.36 -13.91
N GLY A 35 16.85 -8.87 -14.95
CA GLY A 35 16.97 -9.37 -16.32
C GLY A 35 15.89 -10.42 -16.66
N PRO A 36 15.86 -10.89 -17.92
CA PRO A 36 14.86 -11.86 -18.40
C PRO A 36 15.20 -13.30 -17.97
N THR A 37 15.28 -13.55 -16.66
CA THR A 37 15.72 -14.85 -16.12
C THR A 37 14.61 -15.90 -16.05
N GLY A 38 13.36 -15.48 -16.16
CA GLY A 38 12.22 -16.33 -15.83
C GLY A 38 12.05 -16.54 -14.33
N GLY A 39 11.08 -17.38 -13.94
CA GLY A 39 10.78 -17.58 -12.51
C GLY A 39 9.79 -18.70 -12.20
N GLY A 40 9.56 -18.92 -10.90
CA GLY A 40 8.67 -19.97 -10.39
C GLY A 40 7.19 -19.78 -10.75
N TRP A 41 6.78 -18.56 -11.08
CA TRP A 41 5.39 -18.21 -11.40
C TRP A 41 5.08 -18.09 -12.89
N GLU A 42 5.99 -18.52 -13.77
CA GLU A 42 5.75 -18.53 -15.24
C GLU A 42 4.53 -19.35 -15.67
N SER A 43 4.09 -20.29 -14.83
CA SER A 43 2.93 -21.14 -15.07
C SER A 43 1.58 -20.48 -14.73
N ASP A 44 1.60 -19.24 -14.23
CA ASP A 44 0.37 -18.47 -14.04
C ASP A 44 -0.38 -18.26 -15.35
N LEU A 45 -1.70 -18.32 -15.27
CA LEU A 45 -2.60 -18.14 -16.41
C LEU A 45 -2.83 -16.65 -16.66
N THR A 46 -1.75 -15.95 -17.04
CA THR A 46 -1.72 -14.52 -17.39
C THR A 46 -0.65 -14.26 -18.46
N GLU A 47 -0.49 -13.02 -18.90
CA GLU A 47 0.50 -12.62 -19.90
C GLU A 47 1.89 -12.44 -19.27
N MET A 48 2.51 -13.54 -18.84
CA MET A 48 3.86 -13.53 -18.26
C MET A 48 4.94 -13.15 -19.28
N LYS A 49 6.02 -12.53 -18.79
CA LYS A 49 7.26 -12.26 -19.53
C LYS A 49 8.46 -12.72 -18.70
N PRO A 50 9.60 -13.10 -19.30
CA PRO A 50 10.77 -13.57 -18.55
C PRO A 50 11.36 -12.56 -17.55
N GLU A 51 11.11 -11.26 -17.76
CA GLU A 51 11.51 -10.18 -16.85
C GLU A 51 10.65 -10.11 -15.58
N LEU A 52 9.49 -10.78 -15.56
CA LEU A 52 8.55 -10.75 -14.45
C LEU A 52 8.82 -11.91 -13.51
N HIS A 53 8.91 -11.60 -12.21
CA HIS A 53 8.85 -12.61 -11.17
C HIS A 53 7.41 -13.07 -10.95
N GLU A 54 6.48 -12.11 -10.85
CA GLU A 54 5.05 -12.33 -10.63
C GLU A 54 4.26 -11.18 -11.29
N ARG A 55 3.01 -11.45 -11.67
CA ARG A 55 2.15 -10.49 -12.38
C ARG A 55 0.79 -10.32 -11.72
N LYS A 56 0.77 -10.18 -10.38
CA LYS A 56 -0.42 -9.79 -9.63
C LYS A 56 -0.61 -8.27 -9.76
N TYR A 57 -1.78 -7.85 -10.22
CA TYR A 57 -2.06 -6.43 -10.42
C TYR A 57 -2.57 -5.78 -9.14
N GLU A 58 -1.73 -4.88 -8.62
CA GLU A 58 -1.97 -4.03 -7.46
C GLU A 58 -1.89 -2.57 -7.88
N ILE A 59 -2.86 -1.76 -7.44
CA ILE A 59 -2.83 -0.31 -7.70
C ILE A 59 -1.59 0.33 -7.07
N ASP A 60 -1.22 -0.09 -5.86
CA ASP A 60 -0.12 0.51 -5.10
C ASP A 60 1.27 0.23 -5.67
N SER A 61 1.44 -0.87 -6.42
CA SER A 61 2.63 -1.14 -7.24
C SER A 61 2.92 -0.01 -8.24
N LEU A 62 1.91 0.76 -8.66
CA LEU A 62 2.06 1.95 -9.49
C LEU A 62 2.20 3.25 -8.69
N CYS A 63 1.71 3.28 -7.45
CA CYS A 63 1.74 4.47 -6.59
C CYS A 63 3.10 4.64 -5.89
N TYR A 64 3.72 3.55 -5.42
CA TYR A 64 5.00 3.61 -4.72
C TYR A 64 6.16 4.19 -5.56
N PRO A 65 6.31 3.86 -6.86
CA PRO A 65 7.31 4.50 -7.71
C PRO A 65 7.12 6.01 -7.85
N VAL A 66 5.86 6.47 -7.95
CA VAL A 66 5.53 7.90 -8.00
C VAL A 66 5.90 8.57 -6.68
N ARG A 67 5.48 7.99 -5.55
CA ARG A 67 5.81 8.49 -4.20
C ARG A 67 7.32 8.61 -4.01
N LEU A 68 8.10 7.61 -4.43
CA LEU A 68 9.56 7.64 -4.30
C LEU A 68 10.18 8.72 -5.18
N ALA A 69 9.78 8.83 -6.45
CA ALA A 69 10.29 9.83 -7.36
C ALA A 69 9.96 11.26 -6.89
N HIS A 70 8.72 11.49 -6.45
CA HIS A 70 8.29 12.76 -5.87
C HIS A 70 9.06 13.11 -4.61
N GLY A 71 9.20 12.16 -3.67
CA GLY A 71 9.97 12.35 -2.44
C GLY A 71 11.46 12.62 -2.71
N TYR A 72 12.06 11.92 -3.68
CA TYR A 72 13.44 12.13 -4.11
C TYR A 72 13.64 13.53 -4.70
N TRP A 73 12.81 13.91 -5.68
CA TRP A 73 12.90 15.21 -6.36
C TRP A 73 12.66 16.36 -5.38
N SER A 74 11.55 16.34 -4.63
CA SER A 74 11.21 17.41 -3.67
C SER A 74 12.24 17.54 -2.54
N THR A 75 12.83 16.43 -2.10
CA THR A 75 13.87 16.46 -1.06
C THR A 75 15.20 16.92 -1.62
N THR A 76 15.64 16.45 -2.78
CA THR A 76 17.02 16.70 -3.24
C THR A 76 17.15 17.87 -4.21
N GLY A 77 16.06 18.29 -4.84
CA GLY A 77 16.05 19.20 -5.99
C GLY A 77 16.61 18.58 -7.28
N ASP A 78 16.89 17.27 -7.29
CA ASP A 78 17.44 16.57 -8.45
C ASP A 78 16.32 15.99 -9.32
N ALA A 79 16.09 16.63 -10.47
CA ALA A 79 15.13 16.21 -11.47
C ALA A 79 15.72 15.25 -12.52
N SER A 80 16.98 14.84 -12.40
CA SER A 80 17.63 13.97 -13.41
C SER A 80 16.96 12.61 -13.59
N VAL A 81 16.21 12.14 -12.58
CA VAL A 81 15.41 10.91 -12.63
C VAL A 81 14.09 11.06 -13.40
N LEU A 82 13.67 12.29 -13.71
CA LEU A 82 12.41 12.62 -14.38
C LEU A 82 12.58 12.73 -15.91
N ASP A 83 13.42 11.86 -16.46
CA ASP A 83 13.78 11.83 -17.86
C ASP A 83 12.60 11.37 -18.76
N THR A 84 12.88 11.21 -20.06
CA THR A 84 11.87 10.79 -21.03
C THR A 84 11.29 9.40 -20.76
N GLU A 85 12.07 8.47 -20.20
CA GLU A 85 11.58 7.14 -19.85
C GLU A 85 10.66 7.21 -18.62
N TRP A 86 11.03 8.01 -17.61
CA TRP A 86 10.19 8.23 -16.44
C TRP A 86 8.87 8.88 -16.82
N GLN A 87 8.89 9.88 -17.70
CA GLN A 87 7.66 10.51 -18.21
C GLN A 87 6.77 9.52 -18.98
N ALA A 88 7.37 8.61 -19.75
CA ALA A 88 6.62 7.56 -20.43
C ALA A 88 5.99 6.58 -19.43
N ALA A 89 6.71 6.21 -18.36
CA ALA A 89 6.21 5.37 -17.29
C ALA A 89 5.06 6.05 -16.52
N ALA A 90 5.18 7.34 -16.20
CA ALA A 90 4.13 8.13 -15.54
C ALA A 90 2.83 8.16 -16.36
N ARG A 91 2.91 8.39 -17.67
CA ARG A 91 1.74 8.33 -18.56
C ARG A 91 1.16 6.92 -18.64
N LEU A 92 2.02 5.90 -18.62
CA LEU A 92 1.59 4.50 -18.63
C LEU A 92 0.85 4.15 -17.32
N ILE A 93 1.29 4.66 -16.17
CA ILE A 93 0.57 4.52 -14.89
C ILE A 93 -0.84 5.09 -15.02
N VAL A 94 -0.99 6.35 -15.42
CA VAL A 94 -2.30 7.01 -15.54
C VAL A 94 -3.20 6.27 -16.53
N LYS A 95 -2.64 5.84 -17.67
CA LYS A 95 -3.34 5.01 -18.65
C LYS A 95 -3.84 3.70 -18.03
N THR A 96 -3.00 2.96 -17.29
CA THR A 96 -3.36 1.70 -16.65
C THR A 96 -4.46 1.89 -15.61
N LEU A 97 -4.38 2.95 -14.78
CA LEU A 97 -5.44 3.28 -13.82
C LEU A 97 -6.78 3.57 -14.54
N ARG A 98 -6.76 4.31 -15.66
CA ARG A 98 -7.95 4.57 -16.50
C ARG A 98 -8.50 3.29 -17.14
N GLU A 99 -7.65 2.41 -17.67
CA GLU A 99 -8.05 1.09 -18.18
C GLU A 99 -8.76 0.26 -17.10
N GLN A 100 -8.28 0.37 -15.87
CA GLN A 100 -8.81 -0.35 -14.71
C GLN A 100 -9.99 0.34 -14.03
N GLN A 101 -10.46 1.50 -14.51
CA GLN A 101 -11.85 1.92 -14.23
C GLN A 101 -12.87 0.98 -14.91
N ARG A 102 -12.45 0.24 -15.95
CA ARG A 102 -13.22 -0.81 -16.65
C ARG A 102 -14.60 -0.34 -17.12
N LEU A 103 -14.72 0.92 -17.55
CA LEU A 103 -16.00 1.56 -17.90
C LEU A 103 -16.71 0.89 -19.09
N LYS A 104 -15.97 0.24 -20.00
CA LYS A 104 -16.48 -0.30 -21.28
C LYS A 104 -16.36 -1.83 -21.40
N GLY A 105 -16.00 -2.55 -20.34
CA GLY A 105 -15.79 -3.99 -20.40
C GLY A 105 -14.99 -4.54 -19.22
N PRO A 106 -14.47 -5.77 -19.31
CA PRO A 106 -13.73 -6.40 -18.21
C PRO A 106 -12.29 -5.87 -18.04
N GLY A 107 -11.79 -5.02 -18.95
CA GLY A 107 -10.40 -4.55 -18.97
C GLY A 107 -9.44 -5.55 -19.61
N PRO A 108 -8.18 -5.14 -19.86
CA PRO A 108 -7.19 -6.00 -20.53
C PRO A 108 -6.55 -7.03 -19.59
N TYR A 109 -6.53 -6.78 -18.28
CA TYR A 109 -5.90 -7.66 -17.31
C TYR A 109 -6.81 -8.81 -16.88
N LYS A 110 -6.24 -10.02 -16.86
CA LYS A 110 -6.79 -11.19 -16.19
C LYS A 110 -5.66 -12.02 -15.57
N PHE A 111 -5.98 -12.76 -14.53
CA PHE A 111 -5.02 -13.62 -13.84
C PHE A 111 -5.71 -14.84 -13.25
N GLN A 112 -5.13 -16.03 -13.39
CA GLN A 112 -5.48 -17.16 -12.55
C GLN A 112 -4.22 -17.96 -12.22
N ARG A 113 -4.19 -18.58 -11.05
CA ARG A 113 -3.16 -19.53 -10.63
C ARG A 113 -3.81 -20.84 -10.22
N VAL A 114 -3.15 -21.95 -10.53
CA VAL A 114 -3.55 -23.28 -10.02
C VAL A 114 -2.91 -23.46 -8.66
N THR A 115 -3.68 -23.23 -7.60
CA THR A 115 -3.21 -23.20 -6.21
C THR A 115 -4.33 -23.65 -5.26
N ALA A 116 -3.94 -24.11 -4.07
CA ALA A 116 -4.88 -24.43 -2.98
C ALA A 116 -5.25 -23.20 -2.15
N VAL A 117 -4.51 -22.09 -2.28
CA VAL A 117 -4.75 -20.84 -1.56
C VAL A 117 -5.76 -20.01 -2.35
N SER A 118 -6.96 -19.81 -1.81
CA SER A 118 -8.04 -19.11 -2.54
C SER A 118 -7.70 -17.67 -2.91
N TYR A 119 -6.89 -17.00 -2.09
CA TYR A 119 -6.46 -15.62 -2.31
C TYR A 119 -5.33 -15.48 -3.34
N ASP A 120 -4.70 -16.58 -3.75
CA ASP A 120 -3.64 -16.56 -4.77
C ASP A 120 -4.16 -16.65 -6.20
N THR A 121 -5.48 -16.65 -6.40
CA THR A 121 -6.11 -16.76 -7.72
C THR A 121 -7.36 -15.90 -7.82
N VAL A 122 -7.71 -15.45 -9.02
CA VAL A 122 -8.83 -14.51 -9.22
C VAL A 122 -10.04 -15.26 -9.81
N PRO A 123 -11.25 -15.07 -9.25
CA PRO A 123 -12.45 -15.76 -9.72
C PRO A 123 -12.94 -15.24 -11.08
N LEU A 124 -14.00 -15.88 -11.60
CA LEU A 124 -14.73 -15.48 -12.81
C LEU A 124 -13.84 -15.36 -14.05
N GLY A 125 -13.03 -16.39 -14.30
CA GLY A 125 -12.12 -16.44 -15.46
C GLY A 125 -10.93 -15.48 -15.34
N GLY A 126 -10.60 -15.08 -14.12
CA GLY A 126 -9.46 -14.22 -13.81
C GLY A 126 -9.75 -12.72 -13.85
N TYR A 127 -11.01 -12.31 -13.99
CA TYR A 127 -11.41 -10.90 -14.06
C TYR A 127 -11.86 -10.32 -12.71
N GLY A 128 -12.03 -11.16 -11.68
CA GLY A 128 -12.43 -10.74 -10.34
C GLY A 128 -13.94 -10.74 -10.17
N ASN A 129 -14.40 -10.52 -8.93
CA ASN A 129 -15.83 -10.44 -8.64
C ASN A 129 -16.50 -9.25 -9.36
N PRO A 130 -17.80 -9.32 -9.66
CA PRO A 130 -18.48 -8.29 -10.44
C PRO A 130 -18.48 -6.93 -9.73
N THR A 131 -18.41 -5.85 -10.50
CA THR A 131 -18.50 -4.48 -10.00
C THR A 131 -19.45 -3.65 -10.85
N ARG A 132 -20.12 -2.67 -10.24
CA ARG A 132 -20.75 -1.58 -10.98
C ARG A 132 -19.65 -0.63 -11.42
N LYS A 133 -19.69 -0.19 -12.68
CA LYS A 133 -18.68 0.69 -13.27
C LYS A 133 -18.89 2.15 -12.83
N VAL A 134 -18.68 2.39 -11.54
CA VAL A 134 -18.87 3.69 -10.87
C VAL A 134 -17.72 4.67 -11.10
N GLY A 135 -16.59 4.20 -11.66
CA GLY A 135 -15.42 5.03 -11.95
C GLY A 135 -14.24 4.83 -10.98
N LEU A 136 -14.40 4.07 -9.90
CA LEU A 136 -13.26 3.64 -9.08
C LEU A 136 -12.32 2.71 -9.89
N VAL A 137 -11.04 2.71 -9.51
CA VAL A 137 -10.03 1.85 -10.13
C VAL A 137 -10.08 0.47 -9.49
N HIS A 138 -10.10 -0.58 -10.31
CA HIS A 138 -10.04 -1.94 -9.81
C HIS A 138 -8.61 -2.27 -9.37
N SER A 139 -8.44 -2.91 -8.22
CA SER A 139 -7.25 -3.70 -7.87
C SER A 139 -7.64 -5.16 -7.90
N MET A 140 -6.82 -6.03 -8.48
CA MET A 140 -7.09 -7.48 -8.44
C MET A 140 -6.50 -8.12 -7.19
N PHE A 141 -5.37 -7.57 -6.72
CA PHE A 141 -4.69 -7.99 -5.50
C PHE A 141 -4.48 -6.78 -4.57
N ARG A 142 -4.30 -7.08 -3.29
CA ARG A 142 -3.95 -6.17 -2.20
C ARG A 142 -2.43 -6.03 -2.12
N PRO A 143 -1.90 -5.05 -1.36
CA PRO A 143 -0.46 -5.01 -1.04
C PRO A 143 0.04 -6.22 -0.23
N SER A 144 -0.86 -7.12 0.21
CA SER A 144 -0.52 -8.42 0.79
C SER A 144 -0.32 -9.53 -0.26
N ASP A 145 -0.39 -9.20 -1.56
CA ASP A 145 -0.47 -10.14 -2.68
C ASP A 145 -1.74 -11.02 -2.69
N ASP A 146 -2.71 -10.77 -1.80
CA ASP A 146 -3.99 -11.51 -1.74
C ASP A 146 -5.05 -10.91 -2.67
N ALA A 147 -5.83 -11.76 -3.35
CA ALA A 147 -6.90 -11.33 -4.24
C ALA A 147 -7.97 -10.53 -3.48
N CYS A 148 -8.38 -9.40 -4.06
CA CYS A 148 -9.47 -8.60 -3.51
C CYS A 148 -10.79 -9.38 -3.55
N VAL A 149 -11.60 -9.27 -2.49
CA VAL A 149 -12.96 -9.80 -2.48
C VAL A 149 -13.85 -8.90 -3.32
N TYR A 150 -13.86 -7.59 -3.04
CA TYR A 150 -14.47 -6.60 -3.92
C TYR A 150 -13.36 -5.76 -4.60
N PRO A 151 -13.30 -5.71 -5.94
CA PRO A 151 -12.17 -5.12 -6.63
C PRO A 151 -11.89 -3.63 -6.42
N PHE A 152 -12.79 -2.84 -5.82
CA PHE A 152 -12.46 -1.46 -5.47
C PHE A 152 -11.82 -1.42 -4.09
N LEU A 153 -10.52 -1.70 -4.04
CA LEU A 153 -9.69 -1.61 -2.85
C LEU A 153 -9.52 -0.13 -2.45
N VAL A 154 -10.18 0.25 -1.37
CA VAL A 154 -10.32 1.65 -0.93
C VAL A 154 -9.00 2.29 -0.55
N PRO A 155 -8.14 1.69 0.30
CA PRO A 155 -6.87 2.32 0.66
C PRO A 155 -5.95 2.52 -0.55
N SER A 156 -5.91 1.60 -1.52
CA SER A 156 -5.11 1.79 -2.73
C SER A 156 -5.72 2.81 -3.70
N ASN A 157 -7.05 2.94 -3.78
CA ASN A 157 -7.68 4.03 -4.55
C ASN A 157 -7.36 5.40 -3.92
N LEU A 158 -7.37 5.51 -2.59
CA LEU A 158 -6.95 6.72 -1.88
C LEU A 158 -5.45 7.01 -2.11
N PHE A 159 -4.59 5.99 -2.12
CA PHE A 159 -3.17 6.19 -2.44
C PHE A 159 -2.96 6.61 -3.91
N ALA A 160 -3.78 6.13 -4.84
CA ALA A 160 -3.76 6.58 -6.23
C ALA A 160 -4.13 8.06 -6.38
N VAL A 161 -5.04 8.60 -5.57
CA VAL A 161 -5.32 10.05 -5.53
C VAL A 161 -4.04 10.82 -5.21
N VAL A 162 -3.33 10.44 -4.14
CA VAL A 162 -2.06 11.08 -3.75
C VAL A 162 -1.01 10.98 -4.86
N ALA A 163 -0.87 9.80 -5.48
CA ALA A 163 0.08 9.61 -6.57
C ALA A 163 -0.26 10.50 -7.78
N LEU A 164 -1.55 10.64 -8.14
CA LEU A 164 -1.98 11.52 -9.22
C LEU A 164 -1.71 12.99 -8.91
N GLU A 165 -1.91 13.43 -7.67
CA GLU A 165 -1.56 14.79 -7.22
C GLU A 165 -0.05 15.04 -7.30
N GLN A 166 0.77 14.06 -6.89
CA GLN A 166 2.23 14.13 -7.01
C GLN A 166 2.69 14.20 -8.47
N LEU A 167 2.08 13.41 -9.36
CA LEU A 167 2.33 13.51 -10.80
C LEU A 167 1.94 14.89 -11.32
N SER A 168 0.76 15.40 -10.94
CA SER A 168 0.32 16.74 -11.33
C SER A 168 1.35 17.80 -10.94
N GLN A 169 1.82 17.77 -9.69
CA GLN A 169 2.83 18.71 -9.21
C GLN A 169 4.13 18.64 -10.02
N ILE A 170 4.69 17.43 -10.22
CA ILE A 170 5.94 17.25 -10.98
C ILE A 170 5.80 17.78 -12.41
N PHE A 171 4.71 17.40 -13.09
CA PHE A 171 4.50 17.79 -14.49
C PHE A 171 4.24 19.28 -14.64
N TRP A 172 3.62 19.91 -13.64
CA TRP A 172 3.39 21.34 -13.61
C TRP A 172 4.66 22.15 -13.32
N GLU A 173 5.36 21.82 -12.23
CA GLU A 173 6.45 22.61 -11.68
C GLU A 173 7.79 22.35 -12.38
N GLU A 174 8.14 21.08 -12.64
CA GLU A 174 9.44 20.69 -13.16
C GLU A 174 9.42 20.49 -14.68
N LEU A 175 8.43 19.77 -15.21
CA LEU A 175 8.44 19.34 -16.61
C LEU A 175 7.73 20.33 -17.57
N GLY A 176 6.89 21.22 -17.03
CA GLY A 176 6.16 22.22 -17.79
C GLY A 176 5.05 21.69 -18.72
N ASP A 177 4.69 20.41 -18.63
CA ASP A 177 3.55 19.82 -19.35
C ASP A 177 2.26 19.96 -18.53
N ARG A 178 1.68 21.16 -18.64
CA ARG A 178 0.45 21.54 -17.94
C ARG A 178 -0.76 20.70 -18.33
N SER A 179 -0.83 20.22 -19.57
CA SER A 179 -1.99 19.43 -20.01
C SER A 179 -2.07 18.10 -19.26
N PHE A 180 -0.94 17.41 -19.10
CA PHE A 180 -0.91 16.16 -18.35
C PHE A 180 -1.05 16.37 -16.85
N ALA A 181 -0.51 17.48 -16.33
CA ALA A 181 -0.72 17.86 -14.94
C ALA A 181 -2.21 18.07 -14.60
N GLU A 182 -2.93 18.80 -15.45
CA GLU A 182 -4.38 19.02 -15.32
C GLU A 182 -5.19 17.72 -15.46
N GLU A 183 -4.78 16.82 -16.37
CA GLU A 183 -5.40 15.48 -16.50
C GLU A 183 -5.26 14.66 -15.20
N CYS A 184 -4.07 14.68 -14.58
CA CYS A 184 -3.83 13.99 -13.32
C CYS A 184 -4.64 14.60 -12.17
N GLU A 185 -4.68 15.94 -12.06
CA GLU A 185 -5.46 16.65 -11.05
C GLU A 185 -6.96 16.36 -11.17
N GLU A 186 -7.50 16.41 -12.40
CA GLU A 186 -8.90 16.09 -12.64
C GLU A 186 -9.23 14.64 -12.26
N PHE A 187 -8.34 13.70 -12.59
CA PHE A 187 -8.54 12.30 -12.24
C PHE A 187 -8.47 12.06 -10.73
N ALA A 188 -7.51 12.69 -10.03
CA ALA A 188 -7.41 12.64 -8.57
C ALA A 188 -8.71 13.13 -7.92
N ARG A 189 -9.23 14.28 -8.36
CA ARG A 189 -10.49 14.86 -7.87
C ARG A 189 -11.69 13.97 -8.15
N GLU A 190 -11.79 13.37 -9.34
CA GLU A 190 -12.84 12.42 -9.70
C GLU A 190 -12.83 11.20 -8.75
N LEU A 191 -11.66 10.59 -8.54
CA LEU A 191 -11.53 9.44 -7.65
C LEU A 191 -11.86 9.80 -6.20
N ALA A 192 -11.37 10.92 -5.69
CA ALA A 192 -11.67 11.37 -4.33
C ALA A 192 -13.19 11.55 -4.09
N GLU A 193 -13.92 12.11 -5.06
CA GLU A 193 -15.38 12.23 -4.98
C GLU A 193 -16.06 10.86 -4.98
N LEU A 194 -15.67 9.97 -5.90
CA LEU A 194 -16.23 8.62 -6.00
C LEU A 194 -15.98 7.78 -4.75
N ILE A 195 -14.79 7.90 -4.13
CA ILE A 195 -14.46 7.25 -2.87
C ILE A 195 -15.38 7.77 -1.77
N ARG A 196 -15.58 9.09 -1.67
CA ARG A 196 -16.51 9.66 -0.67
C ARG A 196 -17.95 9.16 -0.86
N GLN A 197 -18.38 8.98 -2.10
CA GLN A 197 -19.71 8.52 -2.44
C GLN A 197 -19.93 7.02 -2.19
N HIS A 198 -18.91 6.19 -2.47
CA HIS A 198 -19.08 4.74 -2.55
C HIS A 198 -18.35 3.95 -1.46
N ALA A 199 -17.31 4.52 -0.84
CA ALA A 199 -16.45 3.83 0.10
C ALA A 199 -16.62 4.29 1.57
N VAL A 200 -17.27 5.43 1.82
CA VAL A 200 -17.68 5.83 3.17
C VAL A 200 -19.05 5.25 3.47
N ILE A 201 -19.11 4.30 4.40
CA ILE A 201 -20.32 3.54 4.75
C ILE A 201 -20.76 3.80 6.20
N GLU A 202 -22.01 3.47 6.51
CA GLU A 202 -22.53 3.51 7.88
C GLU A 202 -22.30 2.14 8.57
N HIS A 203 -21.38 2.07 9.53
CA HIS A 203 -21.16 0.88 10.34
C HIS A 203 -22.11 0.87 11.55
N PRO A 204 -22.86 -0.22 11.80
CA PRO A 204 -23.92 -0.27 12.83
C PRO A 204 -23.51 0.15 14.25
N LYS A 205 -22.23 -0.04 14.62
CA LYS A 205 -21.71 0.29 15.95
C LYS A 205 -20.79 1.51 15.98
N ARG A 206 -20.15 1.83 14.86
CA ARG A 206 -19.04 2.80 14.81
C ARG A 206 -19.46 4.12 14.15
N GLY A 207 -20.52 4.12 13.35
CA GLY A 207 -20.90 5.28 12.54
C GLY A 207 -20.19 5.26 11.18
N ARG A 208 -19.91 6.44 10.61
CA ARG A 208 -19.30 6.56 9.29
C ARG A 208 -17.84 6.11 9.29
N VAL A 209 -17.51 5.14 8.45
CA VAL A 209 -16.16 4.57 8.29
C VAL A 209 -15.83 4.39 6.82
N TYR A 210 -14.54 4.33 6.49
CA TYR A 210 -14.10 3.78 5.22
C TYR A 210 -14.26 2.26 5.25
N ALA A 211 -14.89 1.71 4.20
CA ALA A 211 -14.81 0.29 3.90
C ALA A 211 -13.39 -0.04 3.41
N TYR A 212 -12.97 -1.30 3.55
CA TYR A 212 -11.70 -1.78 3.00
C TYR A 212 -11.80 -2.01 1.49
N GLU A 213 -12.90 -2.65 1.06
CA GLU A 213 -13.20 -2.94 -0.33
C GLU A 213 -14.68 -2.72 -0.62
N VAL A 214 -15.01 -2.24 -1.82
CA VAL A 214 -16.40 -2.08 -2.30
C VAL A 214 -16.57 -2.55 -3.74
N ASP A 215 -17.81 -2.75 -4.19
CA ASP A 215 -18.11 -3.22 -5.55
C ASP A 215 -18.98 -2.24 -6.37
N GLY A 216 -19.45 -1.15 -5.75
CA GLY A 216 -20.35 -0.18 -6.37
C GLY A 216 -21.82 -0.64 -6.51
N PHE A 217 -22.15 -1.89 -6.16
CA PHE A 217 -23.53 -2.35 -6.02
C PHE A 217 -24.12 -2.08 -4.64
N GLY A 218 -23.25 -1.76 -3.67
CA GLY A 218 -23.61 -1.51 -2.28
C GLY A 218 -23.04 -2.54 -1.32
N ASN A 219 -22.30 -3.54 -1.81
CA ASN A 219 -21.52 -4.40 -0.93
C ASN A 219 -20.26 -3.68 -0.48
N ALA A 220 -19.90 -3.90 0.78
CA ALA A 220 -18.72 -3.35 1.39
C ALA A 220 -18.10 -4.39 2.32
N LEU A 221 -16.78 -4.56 2.22
CA LEU A 221 -15.99 -5.36 3.14
C LEU A 221 -15.46 -4.45 4.25
N VAL A 222 -15.79 -4.77 5.50
CA VAL A 222 -15.33 -4.04 6.67
C VAL A 222 -14.24 -4.85 7.36
N MET A 223 -13.00 -4.42 7.18
CA MET A 223 -11.79 -4.99 7.78
C MET A 223 -10.64 -3.99 7.64
N ASP A 224 -9.44 -4.39 8.04
CA ASP A 224 -8.19 -3.81 7.53
C ASP A 224 -7.14 -4.92 7.43
N ASP A 225 -6.11 -4.68 6.62
CA ASP A 225 -4.93 -5.53 6.49
C ASP A 225 -3.69 -4.77 6.96
N ALA A 226 -2.67 -5.49 7.42
CA ALA A 226 -1.44 -4.86 7.92
C ALA A 226 -0.53 -4.30 6.81
N ASN A 227 -0.68 -4.77 5.57
CA ASN A 227 0.12 -4.32 4.43
C ASN A 227 -0.35 -2.93 3.98
N ILE A 228 0.61 -2.07 3.61
CA ILE A 228 0.37 -0.67 3.28
C ILE A 228 0.33 -0.54 1.76
N PRO A 229 -0.66 0.12 1.15
CA PRO A 229 -1.69 0.96 1.78
C PRO A 229 -2.80 0.19 2.53
N SER A 230 -3.01 0.57 3.79
CA SER A 230 -4.10 0.12 4.66
C SER A 230 -4.95 1.30 5.13
N LEU A 231 -6.14 1.04 5.68
CA LEU A 231 -6.98 2.09 6.25
C LEU A 231 -6.30 2.77 7.43
N LEU A 232 -5.59 2.02 8.27
CA LEU A 232 -4.81 2.55 9.38
C LEU A 232 -3.72 3.53 8.92
N ALA A 233 -3.09 3.24 7.77
CA ALA A 233 -1.94 3.97 7.25
C ALA A 233 -2.30 5.20 6.37
N LEU A 234 -3.57 5.53 6.20
CA LEU A 234 -3.98 6.64 5.31
C LEU A 234 -3.27 7.98 5.62
N PRO A 235 -3.14 8.43 6.89
CA PRO A 235 -2.40 9.66 7.19
C PRO A 235 -0.90 9.56 6.92
N TYR A 236 -0.29 8.39 7.13
CA TYR A 236 1.12 8.16 6.81
C TYR A 236 1.38 8.32 5.30
N LEU A 237 0.41 7.96 4.46
CA LEU A 237 0.47 8.12 3.01
C LEU A 237 0.11 9.54 2.53
N GLY A 238 -0.39 10.41 3.42
CA GLY A 238 -0.99 11.69 3.03
C GLY A 238 -2.35 11.54 2.32
N ALA A 239 -3.01 10.39 2.47
CA ALA A 239 -4.25 10.07 1.77
C ALA A 239 -5.52 10.41 2.58
N ALA A 240 -5.35 10.77 3.84
CA ALA A 240 -6.37 11.38 4.70
C ALA A 240 -5.68 12.24 5.76
N ASP A 241 -6.35 13.30 6.20
CA ASP A 241 -5.86 14.07 7.34
C ASP A 241 -5.95 13.23 8.63
N LEU A 242 -5.00 13.43 9.53
CA LEU A 242 -4.95 12.70 10.79
C LEU A 242 -6.20 12.97 11.64
N ASP A 243 -6.81 14.14 11.55
CA ASP A 243 -8.02 14.53 12.27
C ASP A 243 -9.32 14.36 11.47
N ASP A 244 -9.27 13.76 10.27
CA ASP A 244 -10.49 13.44 9.51
C ASP A 244 -11.42 12.55 10.37
N PRO A 245 -12.67 12.99 10.64
CA PRO A 245 -13.62 12.22 11.44
C PRO A 245 -13.91 10.81 10.89
N ASN A 246 -13.91 10.62 9.57
CA ASN A 246 -14.08 9.30 8.97
C ASN A 246 -12.84 8.44 9.23
N TYR A 247 -11.63 9.01 9.10
CA TYR A 247 -10.39 8.30 9.45
C TYR A 247 -10.37 7.91 10.92
N GLN A 248 -10.65 8.84 11.84
CA GLN A 248 -10.63 8.58 13.28
C GLN A 248 -11.62 7.49 13.69
N THR A 249 -12.82 7.51 13.12
CA THR A 249 -13.83 6.46 13.35
C THR A 249 -13.36 5.12 12.76
N THR A 250 -12.74 5.14 11.58
CA THR A 250 -12.16 3.96 10.94
C THR A 250 -11.00 3.39 11.75
N ARG A 251 -10.07 4.23 12.23
CA ARG A 251 -8.96 3.86 13.12
C ARG A 251 -9.47 3.10 14.35
N GLY A 252 -10.51 3.64 15.01
CA GLY A 252 -11.12 2.99 16.17
C GLY A 252 -11.84 1.67 15.85
N LEU A 253 -12.30 1.47 14.61
CA LEU A 253 -12.86 0.20 14.13
C LEU A 253 -11.73 -0.82 13.87
N VAL A 254 -10.72 -0.43 13.09
CA VAL A 254 -9.69 -1.36 12.59
C VAL A 254 -8.74 -1.85 13.69
N LEU A 255 -8.57 -1.07 14.75
CA LEU A 255 -7.84 -1.42 15.97
C LEU A 255 -8.76 -2.03 17.05
N SER A 256 -9.77 -2.81 16.64
CA SER A 256 -10.69 -3.47 17.56
C SER A 256 -11.21 -4.79 17.01
N GLU A 257 -11.86 -5.60 17.85
CA GLU A 257 -12.51 -6.87 17.44
C GLU A 257 -13.68 -6.70 16.45
N ASP A 258 -14.06 -5.46 16.09
CA ASP A 258 -14.96 -5.23 14.96
C ASP A 258 -14.25 -5.40 13.60
N ASN A 259 -12.91 -5.44 13.57
CA ASN A 259 -12.12 -5.89 12.44
C ASN A 259 -11.82 -7.40 12.57
N PRO A 260 -12.23 -8.25 11.60
CA PRO A 260 -12.02 -9.69 11.68
C PRO A 260 -10.53 -10.11 11.70
N TYR A 261 -9.62 -9.23 11.28
CA TYR A 261 -8.18 -9.47 11.28
C TYR A 261 -7.43 -8.65 12.33
N PHE A 262 -8.14 -8.11 13.33
CA PHE A 262 -7.51 -7.61 14.55
C PHE A 262 -7.46 -8.73 15.59
N PHE A 263 -6.26 -9.02 16.09
CA PHE A 263 -6.03 -10.08 17.07
C PHE A 263 -5.45 -9.50 18.35
N ARG A 264 -5.81 -10.11 19.49
CA ARG A 264 -5.31 -9.78 20.82
C ARG A 264 -5.03 -11.07 21.58
N GLY A 265 -3.82 -11.16 22.13
CA GLY A 265 -3.34 -12.31 22.90
C GLY A 265 -2.39 -11.90 24.02
N THR A 266 -1.68 -12.87 24.58
CA THR A 266 -0.78 -12.66 25.71
C THR A 266 0.51 -11.93 25.34
N GLU A 267 0.97 -12.03 24.09
CA GLU A 267 2.22 -11.42 23.61
C GLU A 267 1.99 -10.05 22.95
N GLY A 268 0.75 -9.74 22.56
CA GLY A 268 0.41 -8.44 21.99
C GLY A 268 -0.91 -8.40 21.26
N GLU A 269 -1.15 -7.27 20.60
CA GLU A 269 -2.33 -7.05 19.76
C GLU A 269 -1.98 -6.27 18.49
N GLY A 270 -2.79 -6.45 17.46
CA GLY A 270 -2.67 -5.69 16.23
C GLY A 270 -3.41 -6.31 15.05
N ILE A 271 -3.25 -5.67 13.90
CA ILE A 271 -3.84 -6.10 12.64
C ILE A 271 -2.92 -7.14 12.00
N GLY A 272 -3.52 -8.19 11.44
CA GLY A 272 -2.87 -9.14 10.55
C GLY A 272 -3.50 -9.10 9.16
N GLY A 273 -3.94 -10.25 8.68
CA GLY A 273 -4.58 -10.39 7.38
C GLY A 273 -4.83 -11.85 7.04
N PRO A 274 -5.56 -12.15 5.94
CA PRO A 274 -5.79 -13.53 5.52
C PRO A 274 -4.53 -14.23 4.99
N HIS A 275 -3.48 -13.49 4.62
CA HIS A 275 -2.26 -14.01 4.00
C HIS A 275 -1.59 -15.13 4.80
N VAL A 276 -1.27 -14.85 6.08
CA VAL A 276 -0.71 -15.86 7.01
C VAL A 276 -1.83 -16.60 7.74
N GLY A 277 -2.94 -15.90 8.01
CA GLY A 277 -4.13 -16.47 8.63
C GLY A 277 -4.44 -15.87 10.02
N LEU A 278 -5.36 -16.54 10.72
CA LEU A 278 -5.87 -16.07 12.01
C LEU A 278 -4.79 -16.06 13.09
N ASP A 279 -4.96 -15.16 14.06
CA ASP A 279 -4.12 -15.02 15.26
C ASP A 279 -2.67 -14.53 15.00
N MET A 280 -2.32 -14.24 13.75
CA MET A 280 -0.99 -13.76 13.36
C MET A 280 -1.00 -12.23 13.21
N VAL A 281 -0.40 -11.53 14.18
CA VAL A 281 -0.27 -10.07 14.22
C VAL A 281 0.96 -9.64 13.43
N TRP A 282 0.86 -8.56 12.65
CA TRP A 282 1.97 -8.07 11.83
C TRP A 282 2.63 -6.82 12.46
N PRO A 283 3.96 -6.80 12.65
CA PRO A 283 4.70 -5.62 13.11
C PRO A 283 4.50 -4.37 12.24
N LEU A 284 4.19 -4.53 10.95
CA LEU A 284 3.83 -3.42 10.06
C LEU A 284 2.61 -2.64 10.59
N GLY A 285 1.55 -3.34 10.99
CA GLY A 285 0.34 -2.72 11.55
C GLY A 285 0.62 -1.97 12.86
N ILE A 286 1.46 -2.53 13.73
CA ILE A 286 1.86 -1.88 14.99
C ILE A 286 2.72 -0.63 14.71
N THR A 287 3.63 -0.71 13.74
CA THR A 287 4.46 0.42 13.32
C THR A 287 3.60 1.55 12.75
N MET A 288 2.62 1.22 11.90
CA MET A 288 1.67 2.20 11.37
C MET A 288 0.79 2.80 12.46
N ARG A 289 0.34 1.99 13.42
CA ARG A 289 -0.41 2.48 14.60
C ARG A 289 0.38 3.57 15.32
N ALA A 290 1.68 3.36 15.56
CA ALA A 290 2.54 4.35 16.20
C ALA A 290 2.76 5.61 15.33
N LEU A 291 3.10 5.44 14.04
CA LEU A 291 3.36 6.55 13.11
C LEU A 291 2.12 7.44 12.88
N THR A 292 0.93 6.91 13.09
CA THR A 292 -0.34 7.62 12.93
C THR A 292 -1.03 7.91 14.27
N SER A 293 -0.27 7.94 15.38
CA SER A 293 -0.80 8.29 16.69
C SER A 293 -0.39 9.69 17.15
N THR A 294 -1.31 10.38 17.81
CA THR A 294 -1.01 11.60 18.57
C THR A 294 -0.84 11.32 20.06
N ASP A 295 -1.23 10.13 20.55
CA ASP A 295 -1.17 9.74 21.94
C ASP A 295 0.18 9.10 22.28
N ASN A 296 0.92 9.72 23.21
CA ASN A 296 2.22 9.24 23.64
C ASN A 296 2.14 7.86 24.32
N ASP A 297 1.05 7.57 25.06
CA ASP A 297 0.90 6.30 25.75
C ASP A 297 0.64 5.17 24.74
N GLU A 298 -0.13 5.44 23.69
CA GLU A 298 -0.31 4.51 22.56
C GLU A 298 1.02 4.23 21.85
N ILE A 299 1.82 5.27 21.56
CA ILE A 299 3.13 5.12 20.93
C ILE A 299 4.06 4.25 21.78
N LEU A 300 4.14 4.51 23.10
CA LEU A 300 4.96 3.71 24.02
C LEU A 300 4.49 2.25 24.07
N SER A 301 3.18 2.02 24.05
CA SER A 301 2.63 0.66 23.98
C SER A 301 3.05 -0.05 22.69
N CYS A 302 3.02 0.63 21.54
CA CYS A 302 3.49 0.07 20.27
C CYS A 302 4.99 -0.26 20.31
N LEU A 303 5.81 0.64 20.84
CA LEU A 303 7.26 0.43 20.97
C LEU A 303 7.57 -0.77 21.88
N ARG A 304 6.85 -0.90 23.00
CA ARG A 304 6.99 -2.06 23.90
C ARG A 304 6.65 -3.36 23.16
N MET A 305 5.50 -3.42 22.48
CA MET A 305 5.12 -4.62 21.71
C MET A 305 6.19 -4.98 20.67
N LEU A 306 6.66 -4.02 19.85
CA LEU A 306 7.70 -4.28 18.84
C LEU A 306 9.03 -4.78 19.46
N LYS A 307 9.38 -4.29 20.65
CA LYS A 307 10.57 -4.71 21.41
C LYS A 307 10.41 -6.10 22.05
N GLU A 308 9.20 -6.50 22.42
CA GLU A 308 8.95 -7.76 23.11
C GLU A 308 8.64 -8.92 22.13
N THR A 309 8.13 -8.64 20.94
CA THR A 309 7.65 -9.67 20.00
C THR A 309 8.64 -10.05 18.89
N HIS A 310 9.91 -9.64 18.98
CA HIS A 310 10.93 -9.98 17.99
C HIS A 310 11.60 -11.35 18.21
N ALA A 311 11.10 -12.20 19.13
CA ALA A 311 11.60 -13.55 19.40
C ALA A 311 13.13 -13.65 19.64
N GLY A 312 13.76 -12.63 20.22
CA GLY A 312 15.20 -12.59 20.44
C GLY A 312 16.07 -12.35 19.19
N THR A 313 15.48 -12.14 18.01
CA THR A 313 16.23 -12.00 16.73
C THR A 313 16.83 -10.62 16.52
N GLY A 314 16.24 -9.57 17.12
CA GLY A 314 16.62 -8.17 16.88
C GLY A 314 16.11 -7.60 15.56
N PHE A 315 15.21 -8.29 14.86
CA PHE A 315 14.61 -7.86 13.59
C PHE A 315 13.09 -7.86 13.65
N MET A 316 12.46 -7.06 12.78
CA MET A 316 11.04 -7.14 12.54
C MET A 316 10.72 -8.31 11.60
N HIS A 317 9.69 -9.06 11.95
CA HIS A 317 9.18 -10.18 11.18
C HIS A 317 7.97 -9.75 10.33
N GLU A 318 7.48 -10.63 9.47
CA GLU A 318 6.21 -10.40 8.76
C GLU A 318 5.04 -10.48 9.72
N SER A 319 4.96 -11.57 10.50
CA SER A 319 3.93 -11.76 11.50
C SER A 319 4.45 -12.55 12.70
N PHE A 320 3.76 -12.46 13.84
CA PHE A 320 3.97 -13.27 15.03
C PHE A 320 2.63 -13.71 15.61
N HIS A 321 2.56 -14.90 16.21
CA HIS A 321 1.34 -15.38 16.84
C HIS A 321 1.01 -14.58 18.11
N LYS A 322 -0.24 -14.13 18.27
CA LYS A 322 -0.69 -13.25 19.36
C LYS A 322 -0.40 -13.76 20.78
N ASP A 323 -0.27 -15.08 20.94
CA ASP A 323 0.00 -15.76 22.22
C ASP A 323 1.39 -16.42 22.29
N ASP A 324 2.18 -16.38 21.21
CA ASP A 324 3.55 -16.93 21.18
C ASP A 324 4.38 -16.24 20.09
N ALA A 325 5.14 -15.20 20.47
CA ALA A 325 5.93 -14.42 19.53
C ALA A 325 7.08 -15.22 18.87
N SER A 326 7.45 -16.38 19.44
CA SER A 326 8.45 -17.26 18.84
C SER A 326 7.93 -18.00 17.61
N ASN A 327 6.60 -18.10 17.46
CA ASN A 327 5.93 -18.53 16.24
C ASN A 327 5.74 -17.31 15.31
N PHE A 328 6.73 -17.04 14.47
CA PHE A 328 6.75 -15.92 13.53
C PHE A 328 7.01 -16.36 12.09
N THR A 329 6.67 -15.50 11.12
CA THR A 329 6.96 -15.69 9.70
C THR A 329 8.00 -14.68 9.19
N ARG A 330 8.80 -15.11 8.21
CA ARG A 330 9.89 -14.32 7.57
C ARG A 330 10.85 -13.67 8.56
N SER A 331 11.91 -14.40 8.91
CA SER A 331 13.02 -13.89 9.72
C SER A 331 13.79 -12.74 9.07
N TRP A 332 13.65 -12.56 7.75
CA TRP A 332 14.30 -11.48 7.00
C TRP A 332 13.29 -10.75 6.13
N PHE A 333 12.83 -9.60 6.63
CA PHE A 333 11.89 -8.74 5.91
C PHE A 333 12.35 -7.28 5.93
N ALA A 334 13.09 -6.88 4.89
CA ALA A 334 13.74 -5.57 4.83
C ALA A 334 12.76 -4.39 4.90
N TRP A 335 11.54 -4.54 4.38
CA TRP A 335 10.52 -3.49 4.45
C TRP A 335 10.06 -3.22 5.89
N ALA A 336 9.71 -4.27 6.64
CA ALA A 336 9.34 -4.15 8.05
C ALA A 336 10.49 -3.55 8.90
N ASN A 337 11.73 -3.96 8.62
CA ASN A 337 12.91 -3.39 9.27
C ASN A 337 13.10 -1.90 8.96
N THR A 338 12.92 -1.49 7.69
CA THR A 338 13.02 -0.09 7.26
C THR A 338 11.96 0.76 7.94
N LEU A 339 10.71 0.32 7.99
CA LEU A 339 9.63 1.07 8.63
C LEU A 339 9.79 1.20 10.15
N PHE A 340 10.32 0.17 10.81
CA PHE A 340 10.70 0.30 12.22
C PHE A 340 11.81 1.33 12.41
N GLY A 341 12.85 1.30 11.58
CA GLY A 341 13.90 2.32 11.59
C GLY A 341 13.36 3.73 11.37
N GLU A 342 12.45 3.89 10.41
CA GLU A 342 11.75 5.15 10.15
C GLU A 342 10.98 5.63 11.38
N LEU A 343 10.18 4.77 12.02
CA LEU A 343 9.49 5.10 13.28
C LEU A 343 10.46 5.64 14.34
N ILE A 344 11.59 4.97 14.56
CA ILE A 344 12.57 5.41 15.57
C ILE A 344 13.16 6.78 15.21
N VAL A 345 13.52 7.01 13.94
CA VAL A 345 14.05 8.31 13.49
C VAL A 345 12.98 9.40 13.61
N THR A 346 11.75 9.14 13.20
CA THR A 346 10.62 10.07 13.34
C THR A 346 10.40 10.45 14.81
N LEU A 347 10.41 9.48 15.72
CA LEU A 347 10.26 9.76 17.15
C LEU A 347 11.47 10.49 17.72
N HIS A 348 12.69 10.19 17.27
CA HIS A 348 13.86 10.92 17.70
C HIS A 348 13.76 12.42 17.36
N ASP A 349 13.30 12.72 16.14
CA ASP A 349 13.18 14.10 15.67
C ASP A 349 11.99 14.85 16.29
N GLN A 350 10.86 14.17 16.46
CA GLN A 350 9.61 14.83 16.86
C GLN A 350 9.27 14.68 18.35
N ARG A 351 9.65 13.57 18.98
CA ARG A 351 9.27 13.19 20.35
C ARG A 351 10.41 12.45 21.08
N PRO A 352 11.64 13.01 21.17
CA PRO A 352 12.81 12.28 21.67
C PRO A 352 12.65 11.74 23.10
N GLY A 353 11.83 12.39 23.92
CA GLY A 353 11.54 11.95 25.29
C GLY A 353 10.86 10.59 25.39
N LEU A 354 10.20 10.11 24.32
CA LEU A 354 9.61 8.75 24.31
C LEU A 354 10.67 7.65 24.21
N LEU A 355 11.85 7.96 23.67
CA LEU A 355 12.94 6.99 23.47
C LEU A 355 13.84 6.82 24.69
N THR A 356 13.68 7.66 25.71
CA THR A 356 14.43 7.57 26.98
C THR A 356 13.65 6.87 28.10
N VAL A 357 12.39 6.52 27.85
CA VAL A 357 11.57 5.75 28.78
C VAL A 357 12.07 4.31 28.80
N GLU A 358 12.26 3.76 30.00
CA GLU A 358 12.56 2.35 30.17
C GLU A 358 11.30 1.54 29.85
N LEU A 359 11.29 0.92 28.67
CA LEU A 359 10.16 0.16 28.12
C LEU A 359 10.09 -1.27 28.62
#